data_AF-A0A370G8N8-F1
#
_entry.id   AF-A0A370G8N8-F1
#
_cell.length_a   1.000
_cell.length_b   1.000
_cell.length_c   1.000
_cell.angle_alpha   90.00
_cell.angle_beta   90.00
_cell.angle_gamma   90.00
#
_symmetry.space_group_name_H-M   'P 1'
#
loop_
_entity.id
_entity.type
_entity.pdbx_description
1 polymer ?
#
loop_
_entity_poly.entity_id
_entity_poly.type
_entity_poly.pdbx_seq_one_letter_code
_entity_poly.pdbx_strand_id
1 'polypeptide(L)'
;MDSYECLRKIQTAVDEHDLVSTRIYIEENLEWLKDNRHLLKGNARELFDFILARNDKGEQPLTRPEIMAVNAINAYAKKFDLRGLKLSIKNHAALLLKDEIRQYLNTDAKIILEGMGAIEKSQN
;
A
#
# COMPACT_ATOMS: atom_id res chain seq x y z
N MET A 1 -10.80 -18.18 -1.45
CA MET A 1 -10.03 -19.24 -0.77
C MET A 1 -10.92 -19.88 0.28
N ASP A 2 -10.74 -21.15 0.60
CA ASP A 2 -11.48 -21.76 1.72
C ASP A 2 -11.04 -21.17 3.08
N SER A 3 -11.95 -21.11 4.05
CA SER A 3 -11.71 -20.50 5.37
C SER A 3 -10.58 -21.20 6.15
N TYR A 4 -10.51 -22.53 6.07
CA TYR A 4 -9.47 -23.31 6.74
C TYR A 4 -8.12 -23.15 6.04
N GLU A 5 -8.13 -23.11 4.70
CA GLU A 5 -6.94 -22.88 3.90
C GLU A 5 -6.33 -21.49 4.16
N CYS A 6 -7.18 -20.47 4.34
CA CYS A 6 -6.78 -19.11 4.70
C CYS A 6 -5.99 -19.09 6.01
N LEU A 7 -6.58 -19.60 7.08
CA LEU A 7 -5.95 -19.64 8.41
C LEU A 7 -4.62 -20.37 8.38
N ARG A 8 -4.55 -21.49 7.67
CA ARG A 8 -3.33 -22.28 7.54
C ARG A 8 -2.23 -21.50 6.82
N LYS A 9 -2.55 -20.85 5.70
CA LYS A 9 -1.59 -20.02 4.94
C LYS A 9 -1.09 -18.82 5.74
N ILE A 10 -1.97 -18.16 6.48
CA ILE A 10 -1.61 -17.07 7.39
C ILE A 10 -0.65 -17.59 8.46
N GLN A 11 -0.98 -18.70 9.12
CA GLN A 11 -0.15 -19.25 10.18
C GLN A 11 1.23 -19.67 9.65
N THR A 12 1.28 -20.38 8.51
CA THR A 12 2.55 -20.78 7.88
C THR A 12 3.41 -19.56 7.53
N ALA A 13 2.83 -18.54 6.90
CA ALA A 13 3.58 -17.33 6.55
C ALA A 13 4.11 -16.59 7.79
N VAL A 14 3.35 -16.58 8.89
CA VAL A 14 3.80 -16.00 10.17
C VAL A 14 4.93 -16.81 10.79
N ASP A 15 4.82 -18.13 10.79
CA ASP A 15 5.84 -19.04 11.33
C ASP A 15 7.15 -18.95 10.53
N GLU A 16 7.05 -18.68 9.22
CA GLU A 16 8.18 -18.43 8.32
C GLU A 16 8.70 -16.98 8.35
N HIS A 17 8.10 -16.12 9.18
CA HIS A 17 8.38 -14.68 9.24
C HIS A 17 8.18 -13.94 7.89
N ASP A 18 7.39 -14.49 6.97
CA ASP A 18 6.99 -13.83 5.73
C ASP A 18 5.80 -12.88 5.97
N LEU A 19 6.15 -11.68 6.46
CA LEU A 19 5.19 -10.61 6.73
C LEU A 19 4.47 -10.13 5.47
N VAL A 20 5.10 -10.26 4.28
CA VAL A 20 4.49 -9.82 3.01
C VAL A 20 3.34 -10.74 2.65
N SER A 21 3.58 -12.05 2.62
CA SER A 21 2.54 -13.03 2.33
C SER A 21 1.46 -13.05 3.41
N THR A 22 1.85 -12.93 4.68
CA THR A 22 0.90 -12.84 5.81
C THR A 22 -0.08 -11.69 5.60
N ARG A 23 0.44 -10.50 5.28
CA ARG A 23 -0.36 -9.31 5.02
C ARG A 23 -1.32 -9.50 3.84
N ILE A 24 -0.84 -10.06 2.73
CA ILE A 24 -1.67 -10.32 1.54
C ILE A 24 -2.83 -11.24 1.90
N TYR A 25 -2.56 -12.35 2.58
CA TYR A 25 -3.61 -13.29 2.96
C TYR A 25 -4.63 -12.69 3.93
N ILE A 26 -4.20 -11.81 4.84
CA ILE A 26 -5.10 -11.07 5.71
C ILE A 26 -5.99 -10.11 4.90
N GLU A 27 -5.40 -9.29 4.03
CA GLU A 27 -6.12 -8.27 3.27
C GLU A 27 -7.13 -8.88 2.29
N GLU A 28 -6.76 -9.97 1.61
CA GLU A 28 -7.66 -10.69 0.70
C GLU A 28 -8.88 -11.31 1.40
N ASN A 29 -8.82 -11.54 2.72
CA ASN A 29 -9.86 -12.21 3.50
C ASN A 29 -10.35 -11.35 4.68
N LEU A 30 -10.16 -10.03 4.60
CA LEU A 30 -10.34 -9.12 5.73
C LEU A 30 -11.75 -9.16 6.33
N GLU A 31 -12.79 -9.17 5.48
CA GLU A 31 -14.18 -9.19 5.93
C GLU A 31 -14.51 -10.45 6.73
N TRP A 32 -14.07 -11.62 6.26
CA TRP A 32 -14.28 -12.86 7.00
C TRP A 32 -13.47 -12.91 8.30
N LEU A 33 -12.24 -12.37 8.28
CA LEU A 33 -11.37 -12.31 9.46
C LEU A 33 -11.85 -11.32 10.52
N LYS A 34 -12.59 -10.26 10.16
CA LYS A 34 -13.25 -9.36 11.13
C LYS A 34 -14.18 -10.13 12.06
N ASP A 35 -15.01 -11.00 11.48
CA ASP A 35 -15.97 -11.81 12.26
C ASP A 35 -15.29 -12.98 12.99
N ASN A 36 -14.12 -13.43 12.51
CA ASN A 36 -13.42 -14.62 12.97
C ASN A 36 -12.04 -14.35 13.59
N ARG A 37 -11.80 -13.13 14.06
CA ARG A 37 -10.51 -12.67 14.61
C ARG A 37 -9.91 -13.61 15.66
N HIS A 38 -10.77 -14.24 16.46
CA HIS A 38 -10.37 -15.18 17.52
C HIS A 38 -9.63 -16.42 16.99
N LEU A 39 -9.75 -16.74 15.69
CA LEU A 39 -9.06 -17.86 15.04
C LEU A 39 -7.59 -17.54 14.69
N LEU A 40 -7.22 -16.26 14.57
CA LEU A 40 -5.83 -15.83 14.36
C LEU A 40 -5.03 -15.95 15.67
N LYS A 41 -3.73 -16.28 15.60
CA LYS A 41 -2.87 -16.45 16.79
C LYS A 41 -1.63 -15.56 16.74
N GLY A 42 -1.17 -15.11 17.91
CA GLY A 42 0.09 -14.37 18.09
C GLY A 42 0.27 -13.22 17.09
N ASN A 43 1.42 -13.22 16.41
CA ASN A 43 1.81 -12.21 15.42
C ASN A 43 0.79 -12.04 14.28
N ALA A 44 0.05 -13.10 13.91
CA ALA A 44 -0.98 -13.00 12.88
C ALA A 44 -2.12 -12.07 13.30
N ARG A 45 -2.53 -12.17 14.58
CA ARG A 45 -3.60 -11.38 15.17
C ARG A 45 -3.15 -9.93 15.36
N GLU A 46 -1.93 -9.72 15.84
CA GLU A 46 -1.36 -8.37 15.98
C GLU A 46 -1.26 -7.65 14.62
N LEU A 47 -0.79 -8.35 13.59
CA LEU A 47 -0.74 -7.78 12.23
C LEU A 47 -2.14 -7.51 11.68
N PHE A 48 -3.11 -8.38 11.92
CA PHE A 48 -4.51 -8.15 11.55
C PHE A 48 -5.06 -6.89 12.23
N ASP A 49 -4.84 -6.72 13.54
CA ASP A 49 -5.29 -5.55 14.28
C ASP A 49 -4.67 -4.26 13.74
N PHE A 50 -3.38 -4.31 13.40
CA PHE A 50 -2.67 -3.19 12.78
C PHE A 50 -3.28 -2.81 11.42
N ILE A 51 -3.56 -3.80 10.57
CA ILE A 51 -4.18 -3.58 9.25
C ILE A 51 -5.60 -3.02 9.41
N LEU A 52 -6.38 -3.56 10.33
CA LEU A 52 -7.74 -3.11 10.59
C LEU A 52 -7.77 -1.66 11.08
N ALA A 53 -6.89 -1.32 12.03
CA ALA A 53 -6.78 0.04 12.56
C ALA A 53 -6.36 1.07 11.50
N ARG A 54 -5.56 0.69 10.50
CA ARG A 54 -5.25 1.55 9.34
C ARG A 54 -6.47 1.72 8.44
N ASN A 55 -7.17 0.63 8.15
CA ASN A 55 -8.36 0.67 7.29
C ASN A 55 -9.48 1.54 7.90
N ASP A 56 -9.69 1.47 9.22
CA ASP A 56 -10.66 2.30 9.95
C ASP A 56 -10.32 3.80 9.93
N LYS A 57 -9.03 4.15 9.76
CA LYS A 57 -8.56 5.53 9.56
C LYS A 57 -8.69 6.01 8.11
N GLY A 58 -9.15 5.16 7.19
CA GLY A 58 -9.16 5.44 5.75
C GLY A 58 -7.78 5.36 5.10
N GLU A 59 -6.76 4.91 5.84
CA GLU A 59 -5.40 4.65 5.35
C GLU A 59 -5.40 3.30 4.63
N GLN A 60 -5.87 3.32 3.38
CA GLN A 60 -5.81 2.14 2.53
C GLN A 60 -4.49 2.07 1.76
N PRO A 61 -3.79 0.92 1.83
CA PRO A 61 -2.60 0.67 1.03
C PRO A 61 -2.84 0.89 -0.45
N LEU A 62 -1.80 1.37 -1.13
CA LEU A 62 -1.82 1.42 -2.58
C LEU A 62 -2.06 0.02 -3.16
N THR A 63 -3.03 -0.07 -4.06
CA THR A 63 -3.28 -1.27 -4.84
C THR A 63 -2.10 -1.56 -5.77
N ARG A 64 -1.98 -2.80 -6.25
CA ARG A 64 -0.90 -3.17 -7.19
C ARG A 64 -0.85 -2.28 -8.44
N PRO A 65 -1.98 -1.94 -9.11
CA PRO A 65 -1.96 -0.98 -10.22
C PRO A 65 -1.47 0.41 -9.82
N GLU A 66 -1.83 0.88 -8.62
CA GLU A 66 -1.37 2.18 -8.11
C GLU A 66 0.13 2.17 -7.83
N ILE A 67 0.67 1.10 -7.23
CA ILE A 67 2.11 0.92 -7.04
C ILE A 67 2.84 0.94 -8.39
N MET A 68 2.29 0.28 -9.42
CA MET A 68 2.85 0.33 -10.77
C MET A 68 2.86 1.75 -11.35
N ALA A 69 1.79 2.52 -11.13
CA ALA A 69 1.72 3.91 -11.53
C ALA A 69 2.78 4.78 -10.81
N VAL A 70 2.97 4.58 -9.50
CA VAL A 70 4.04 5.26 -8.74
C VAL A 70 5.43 4.88 -9.28
N ASN A 71 5.65 3.61 -9.62
CA ASN A 71 6.91 3.17 -10.21
C ASN A 71 7.19 3.83 -11.57
N ALA A 72 6.16 4.03 -12.39
CA ALA A 72 6.29 4.78 -13.64
C ALA A 72 6.65 6.26 -13.36
N ILE A 73 5.97 6.90 -12.41
CA ILE A 73 6.26 8.28 -11.97
C ILE A 73 7.73 8.39 -11.51
N ASN A 74 8.18 7.47 -10.66
CA ASN A 74 9.58 7.41 -10.18
C ASN A 74 10.58 7.28 -11.34
N ALA A 75 10.27 6.44 -12.34
CA ALA A 75 11.12 6.25 -13.50
C ALA A 75 11.19 7.50 -14.39
N TYR A 76 10.07 8.19 -14.62
CA TYR A 76 10.04 9.45 -15.37
C TYR A 76 10.77 10.56 -14.64
N ALA A 77 10.57 10.69 -13.32
CA ALA A 77 11.27 11.69 -12.50
C ALA A 77 12.79 11.51 -12.54
N LYS A 78 13.28 10.28 -12.34
CA LYS A 78 14.71 9.96 -12.39
C LYS A 78 15.36 10.26 -13.75
N LYS A 79 14.60 10.12 -14.84
CA LYS A 79 15.04 10.43 -16.20
C LYS A 79 14.79 11.89 -16.60
N PHE A 80 14.19 12.69 -15.72
CA PHE A 80 13.74 14.04 -16.00
C PHE A 80 12.80 14.14 -17.22
N ASP A 81 12.00 13.10 -17.47
CA ASP A 81 11.00 13.09 -18.54
C ASP A 81 9.71 13.77 -18.07
N LEU A 82 9.69 15.09 -18.18
CA LEU A 82 8.56 15.93 -17.75
C LEU A 82 7.28 15.65 -18.53
N ARG A 83 7.36 15.16 -19.78
CA ARG A 83 6.18 14.84 -20.59
C ARG A 83 5.52 13.57 -20.08
N GLY A 84 6.31 12.52 -19.87
CA GLY A 84 5.85 11.27 -19.25
C GLY A 84 5.26 11.51 -17.87
N LEU A 85 5.94 12.31 -17.06
CA LEU A 85 5.48 12.68 -15.72
C LEU A 85 4.12 13.40 -15.76
N LYS A 86 3.97 14.42 -16.61
CA LYS A 86 2.71 15.19 -16.74
C LYS A 86 1.54 14.31 -17.18
N LEU A 87 1.79 13.36 -18.09
CA LEU A 87 0.78 12.40 -18.53
C LEU A 87 0.38 11.43 -17.40
N SER A 88 1.37 10.89 -16.68
CA SER A 88 1.13 10.01 -15.54
C SER A 88 0.33 10.69 -14.43
N ILE A 89 0.67 11.94 -14.10
CA ILE A 89 -0.06 12.76 -13.12
C ILE A 89 -1.52 12.93 -13.55
N LYS A 90 -1.76 13.32 -14.82
CA LYS A 90 -3.12 13.54 -15.33
C LYS A 90 -3.97 12.27 -15.26
N ASN A 91 -3.39 11.12 -15.60
CA ASN A 91 -4.11 9.84 -15.64
C ASN A 91 -4.35 9.26 -14.23
N HIS A 92 -3.59 9.68 -13.23
CA HIS A 92 -3.65 9.14 -11.86
C HIS A 92 -3.82 10.25 -10.81
N ALA A 93 -4.58 11.30 -11.12
CA ALA A 93 -4.74 12.45 -10.23
C ALA A 93 -5.26 12.05 -8.84
N ALA A 94 -6.22 11.12 -8.77
CA ALA A 94 -6.75 10.61 -7.50
C ALA A 94 -5.70 9.89 -6.64
N LEU A 95 -4.72 9.23 -7.27
CA LEU A 95 -3.64 8.55 -6.56
C LEU A 95 -2.71 9.55 -5.85
N LEU A 96 -2.47 10.72 -6.45
CA LEU A 96 -1.61 11.77 -5.88
C LEU A 96 -2.23 12.45 -4.66
N LEU A 97 -3.53 12.29 -4.44
CA LEU A 97 -4.23 12.78 -3.25
C LEU A 97 -4.10 11.83 -2.05
N LYS A 98 -3.62 10.59 -2.26
CA LYS A 98 -3.41 9.64 -1.16
C LYS A 98 -2.11 9.97 -0.43
N ASP A 99 -2.18 10.22 0.88
CA ASP A 99 -0.99 10.52 1.69
C ASP A 99 0.07 9.41 1.62
N GLU A 100 -0.40 8.16 1.51
CA GLU A 100 0.46 6.98 1.44
C GLU A 100 1.40 6.98 0.23
N ILE A 101 1.05 7.69 -0.85
CA ILE A 101 1.87 7.72 -2.08
C ILE A 101 3.29 8.21 -1.78
N ARG A 102 3.47 9.07 -0.77
CA ARG A 102 4.77 9.63 -0.38
C ARG A 102 5.78 8.56 0.03
N GLN A 103 5.32 7.45 0.59
CA GLN A 103 6.21 6.36 1.01
C GLN A 103 6.79 5.60 -0.19
N TYR A 104 6.10 5.64 -1.33
CA TYR A 104 6.49 4.93 -2.54
C TYR A 104 7.22 5.83 -3.56
N LEU A 105 7.16 7.15 -3.40
CA LEU A 105 7.88 8.10 -4.25
C LEU A 105 9.37 8.19 -3.89
N ASN A 106 10.23 8.21 -4.90
CA ASN A 106 11.65 8.51 -4.73
C ASN A 106 11.89 10.02 -4.52
N THR A 107 13.10 10.39 -4.13
CA THR A 107 13.46 11.79 -3.83
C THR A 107 13.22 12.73 -5.01
N ASP A 108 13.62 12.34 -6.22
CA ASP A 108 13.45 13.15 -7.43
C ASP A 108 11.96 13.41 -7.73
N ALA A 109 11.13 12.36 -7.63
CA ALA A 109 9.70 12.45 -7.85
C ALA A 109 9.03 13.34 -6.80
N LYS A 110 9.42 13.25 -5.52
CA LYS A 110 8.92 14.14 -4.47
C LYS A 110 9.21 15.60 -4.80
N ILE A 111 10.47 15.92 -5.08
CA ILE A 111 10.90 17.30 -5.39
C ILE A 111 10.12 17.86 -6.58
N ILE A 112 10.02 17.10 -7.67
CA ILE A 112 9.35 17.57 -8.88
C ILE A 112 7.84 17.73 -8.66
N LEU A 113 7.18 16.74 -8.05
CA LEU A 113 5.74 16.78 -7.80
C LEU A 113 5.35 17.90 -6.82
N GLU A 114 6.15 18.13 -5.77
CA GLU A 114 5.99 19.26 -4.85
C GLU A 114 6.19 20.59 -5.59
N GLY A 115 7.23 20.69 -6.44
CA GLY A 115 7.48 21.87 -7.27
C GLY A 115 6.35 22.16 -8.26
N MET A 116 5.64 21.12 -8.73
CA MET A 116 4.47 21.23 -9.60
C MET A 116 3.16 21.51 -8.84
N GLY A 117 3.17 21.47 -7.51
CA GLY A 117 1.96 21.53 -6.69
C GLY A 117 1.03 20.32 -6.86
N ALA A 118 1.56 19.19 -7.36
CA ALA A 118 0.81 17.97 -7.57
C ALA A 118 0.65 17.13 -6.29
N ILE A 119 1.54 17.34 -5.32
CA ILE A 119 1.46 16.83 -3.95
C ILE A 119 1.83 17.96 -2.99
N GLU A 120 1.36 17.91 -1.74
CA GLU A 120 1.72 18.92 -0.74
C GLU A 120 3.23 18.91 -0.45
N LYS A 121 3.78 20.02 0.02
CA LYS A 121 5.16 20.02 0.51
C LYS A 121 5.24 19.26 1.82
N SER A 122 6.24 18.40 1.95
CA SER A 122 6.57 17.77 3.22
C SER A 122 6.87 18.89 4.23
N GLN A 123 6.01 19.04 5.25
CA GLN A 123 6.25 19.96 6.37
C GLN A 123 7.44 19.37 7.14
N ASN A 124 8.59 20.06 7.12
CA ASN A 124 9.74 19.75 7.96
C ASN A 124 9.47 20.13 9.42
#